data_AF-A0A1E4Q0F5-F1
#
_entry.id   AF-A0A1E4Q0F5-F1
#
_cell.length_a   1.000
_cell.length_b   1.000
_cell.length_c   1.000
_cell.angle_alpha   90.00
_cell.angle_beta   90.00
_cell.angle_gamma   90.00
#
_symmetry.space_group_name_H-M   'P 1'
#
loop_
_entity.id
_entity.type
_entity.pdbx_description
1 polymer ?
#
loop_
_entity_poly.entity_id
_entity_poly.type
_entity_poly.pdbx_seq_one_letter_code
_entity_poly.pdbx_strand_id
1 'polypeptide(L)'
;MFVAYGAVILSFLGGARWGRGLAGGVSPLRFVEAVMPSLIGFSALLLLHAPMYALALLAAGFAIWLVIDQRDPLWTAPYRRMRLGISLVVLALHAGWLLV
;
A
#
# COMPACT_ATOMS: atom_id res chain seq x y z
N MET A 1 -1.85 -17.22 -5.45
CA MET A 1 -0.91 -16.86 -4.37
C MET A 1 -0.44 -15.41 -4.42
N PHE A 2 0.09 -14.94 -5.56
CA PHE A 2 0.66 -13.57 -5.65
C PHE A 2 -0.32 -12.45 -5.27
N VAL A 3 -1.56 -12.47 -5.79
CA VAL A 3 -2.61 -11.48 -5.44
C VAL A 3 -2.90 -11.47 -3.94
N ALA A 4 -3.10 -12.65 -3.33
CA ALA A 4 -3.41 -12.75 -1.90
C ALA A 4 -2.24 -12.25 -1.03
N TYR A 5 -1.01 -12.58 -1.40
CA TYR A 5 0.18 -12.05 -0.75
C TYR A 5 0.26 -10.52 -0.88
N GLY A 6 0.06 -9.98 -2.09
CA GLY A 6 0.04 -8.54 -2.34
C GLY A 6 -1.02 -7.80 -1.51
N ALA A 7 -2.22 -8.37 -1.40
CA ALA A 7 -3.29 -7.82 -0.56
C ALA A 7 -2.91 -7.77 0.93
N VAL A 8 -2.29 -8.83 1.44
CA VAL A 8 -1.78 -8.87 2.83
C VAL A 8 -0.67 -7.84 3.03
N ILE A 9 0.28 -7.73 2.11
CA ILE A 9 1.35 -6.74 2.23
C ILE A 9 0.80 -5.32 2.16
N LEU A 10 -0.16 -5.04 1.27
CA LEU A 10 -0.78 -3.72 1.15
C LEU A 10 -1.49 -3.32 2.46
N SER A 11 -2.18 -4.25 3.12
CA SER A 11 -2.90 -3.97 4.38
C SER A 11 -1.96 -3.55 5.53
N PHE A 12 -0.72 -4.06 5.57
CA PHE A 12 0.27 -3.66 6.58
C PHE A 12 0.67 -2.18 6.49
N LEU A 13 0.49 -1.50 5.35
CA LEU A 13 0.80 -0.06 5.24
C LEU A 13 -0.07 0.80 6.17
N GLY A 14 -1.26 0.31 6.52
CA GLY A 14 -2.15 0.94 7.48
C GLY A 14 -1.64 0.94 8.92
N GLY A 15 -1.00 -0.15 9.34
CA GLY A 15 -0.54 -0.34 10.73
C GLY A 15 0.43 0.75 11.20
N ALA A 16 1.38 1.11 10.33
CA ALA A 16 2.34 2.19 10.63
C ALA A 16 1.65 3.56 10.85
N ARG A 17 0.54 3.82 10.15
CA ARG A 17 -0.22 5.08 10.27
C ARG A 17 -1.05 5.13 11.55
N TRP A 18 -1.68 4.02 11.94
CA TRP A 18 -2.38 3.94 13.23
C TRP A 18 -1.45 4.21 14.41
N GLY A 19 -0.25 3.60 14.43
CA GLY A 19 0.71 3.84 15.51
C GLY A 19 1.06 5.32 15.71
N ARG A 20 1.05 6.10 14.62
CA ARG A 20 1.28 7.55 14.68
C ARG A 20 0.04 8.35 15.00
N GLY A 21 -1.12 7.93 14.51
CA GLY A 21 -2.40 8.52 14.88
C GLY A 21 -2.62 8.49 16.39
N LEU A 22 -2.22 7.40 17.03
CA LEU A 22 -2.33 7.19 18.47
C LEU A 22 -1.33 8.02 19.29
N ALA A 23 -0.23 8.51 18.69
CA ALA A 23 0.70 9.41 19.37
C ALA A 23 0.12 10.82 19.62
N GLY A 24 -1.09 11.09 19.11
CA GLY A 24 -1.82 12.34 19.31
C GLY A 24 -1.44 13.45 18.31
N GLY A 25 -2.21 14.53 18.31
CA GLY A 25 -1.88 15.75 17.54
C GLY A 25 -2.08 15.65 16.02
N VAL A 26 -2.77 14.62 15.51
CA VAL A 26 -3.08 14.50 14.07
C VAL A 26 -4.57 14.47 13.80
N SER A 27 -4.95 14.89 12.58
CA SER A 27 -6.34 14.89 12.11
C SER A 27 -6.97 13.49 12.14
N PRO A 28 -8.26 13.35 12.51
CA PRO A 28 -8.99 12.08 12.42
C PRO A 28 -8.96 11.41 11.04
N LEU A 29 -8.83 12.21 9.97
CA LEU A 29 -8.72 11.72 8.59
C LEU A 29 -7.53 10.76 8.40
N ARG A 30 -6.50 10.86 9.25
CA ARG A 30 -5.33 9.98 9.23
C ARG A 30 -5.67 8.53 9.60
N PHE A 31 -6.72 8.31 10.38
CA PHE A 31 -7.22 6.96 10.67
C PHE A 31 -7.94 6.37 9.46
N VAL A 32 -8.66 7.18 8.69
CA VAL A 32 -9.27 6.76 7.43
C VAL A 32 -8.18 6.35 6.44
N GLU A 33 -7.16 7.18 6.26
CA GLU A 33 -5.98 6.87 5.41
C GLU A 33 -5.26 5.57 5.82
N ALA A 34 -5.34 5.17 7.09
CA ALA A 34 -4.74 3.93 7.55
C ALA A 34 -5.58 2.69 7.23
N VAL A 35 -6.89 2.83 7.05
CA VAL A 35 -7.79 1.72 6.72
C VAL A 35 -7.84 1.46 5.21
N MET A 36 -7.67 2.50 4.40
CA MET A 36 -7.78 2.40 2.94
C MET A 36 -6.88 1.33 2.28
N PRO A 37 -5.61 1.09 2.67
CA PRO A 37 -4.80 0.02 2.09
C PRO A 37 -5.41 -1.37 2.27
N SER A 38 -6.00 -1.62 3.45
CA SER A 38 -6.65 -2.89 3.76
C SER A 38 -7.92 -3.08 2.94
N LEU A 39 -8.70 -2.01 2.73
CA LEU A 39 -9.88 -2.05 1.87
C LEU A 39 -9.51 -2.32 0.42
N ILE A 40 -8.48 -1.64 -0.11
CA ILE A 40 -7.98 -1.87 -1.47
C ILE A 40 -7.46 -3.31 -1.63
N GLY A 41 -6.68 -3.79 -0.66
CA GLY A 41 -6.17 -5.16 -0.65
C GLY A 41 -7.30 -6.20 -0.63
N PHE A 42 -8.31 -6.00 0.23
CA PHE A 42 -9.48 -6.87 0.28
C PHE A 42 -10.28 -6.83 -1.03
N SER A 43 -10.51 -5.65 -1.61
CA SER A 43 -11.18 -5.51 -2.91
C SER A 43 -10.45 -6.27 -4.03
N ALA A 44 -9.12 -6.33 -4.01
CA ALA A 44 -8.37 -7.13 -4.98
C ALA A 44 -8.64 -8.64 -4.85
N LEU A 45 -8.98 -9.14 -3.66
CA LEU A 45 -9.38 -10.55 -3.46
C LEU A 45 -10.75 -10.85 -4.08
N LEU A 46 -11.65 -9.86 -4.14
CA LEU A 46 -12.94 -10.01 -4.83
C LEU A 46 -12.76 -10.12 -6.36
N LEU A 47 -11.64 -9.64 -6.88
CA LEU A 47 -11.27 -9.66 -8.30
C LEU A 47 -10.42 -10.87 -8.70
N LEU A 48 -10.34 -11.93 -7.89
CA LEU A 48 -9.55 -13.12 -8.22
C LEU A 48 -10.01 -13.81 -9.52
N HIS A 49 -11.28 -13.65 -9.90
CA HIS A 49 -11.82 -14.12 -11.18
C HIS A 49 -11.26 -13.35 -12.39
N ALA A 50 -10.65 -12.19 -12.18
CA ALA A 50 -10.10 -11.32 -13.21
C ALA A 50 -8.72 -10.77 -12.77
N PRO A 51 -7.66 -11.60 -12.81
CA PRO A 51 -6.40 -11.34 -12.12
C PRO A 51 -5.67 -10.09 -12.60
N MET A 52 -5.82 -9.70 -13.87
CA MET A 52 -5.25 -8.45 -14.38
C MET A 52 -5.80 -7.22 -13.62
N TYR A 53 -7.11 -7.17 -13.36
CA TYR A 53 -7.70 -6.06 -12.61
C TYR A 53 -7.31 -6.11 -11.13
N ALA A 54 -7.23 -7.31 -10.54
CA ALA A 54 -6.76 -7.47 -9.17
C ALA A 54 -5.33 -6.92 -9.00
N LEU A 55 -4.44 -7.25 -9.93
CA LEU A 55 -3.04 -6.81 -9.88
C LEU A 55 -2.88 -5.33 -10.22
N ALA A 56 -3.64 -4.81 -11.18
CA ALA A 56 -3.67 -3.37 -11.45
C ALA A 56 -4.13 -2.57 -10.23
N LEU A 57 -5.16 -3.06 -9.52
CA LEU A 57 -5.65 -2.43 -8.29
C LEU A 57 -4.60 -2.46 -7.17
N LEU A 58 -3.92 -3.60 -6.97
CA LEU A 58 -2.84 -3.70 -5.99
C LEU A 58 -1.66 -2.79 -6.32
N ALA A 59 -1.21 -2.79 -7.58
CA ALA A 59 -0.13 -1.92 -8.04
C ALA A 59 -0.48 -0.44 -7.84
N ALA A 60 -1.71 -0.04 -8.19
CA ALA A 60 -2.21 1.31 -7.92
C ALA A 60 -2.20 1.62 -6.41
N GLY A 61 -2.67 0.70 -5.56
CA GLY A 61 -2.64 0.85 -4.11
C GLY A 61 -1.22 1.09 -3.57
N PHE A 62 -0.24 0.27 -3.99
CA PHE A 62 1.16 0.45 -3.60
C PHE A 62 1.75 1.78 -4.10
N ALA A 63 1.46 2.17 -5.34
CA ALA A 63 1.95 3.42 -5.92
C ALA A 63 1.35 4.64 -5.22
N ILE A 64 0.04 4.67 -4.99
CA ILE A 64 -0.65 5.74 -4.27
C ILE A 64 -0.06 5.89 -2.87
N TRP A 65 0.08 4.79 -2.13
CA TRP A 65 0.61 4.87 -0.76
C TRP A 65 2.09 5.23 -0.71
N LEU A 66 2.89 4.81 -1.69
CA LEU A 66 4.26 5.29 -1.82
C LEU A 66 4.29 6.80 -1.97
N VAL A 67 3.48 7.36 -2.87
CA VAL A 67 3.42 8.80 -3.13
C VAL A 67 2.99 9.59 -1.88
N ILE A 68 1.98 9.09 -1.15
CA ILE A 68 1.55 9.69 0.12
C ILE A 68 2.69 9.61 1.15
N ASP A 69 3.33 8.46 1.30
CA ASP A 69 4.45 8.26 2.23
C ASP A 69 5.66 9.15 1.91
N GLN A 70 5.96 9.41 0.63
CA GLN A 70 7.06 10.31 0.25
C GLN A 70 6.78 11.77 0.60
N ARG A 71 5.51 12.17 0.64
CA ARG A 71 5.09 13.56 0.89
C ARG A 71 4.71 13.83 2.34
N ASP A 72 4.52 12.80 3.15
CA ASP A 72 4.12 12.98 4.55
C ASP A 72 5.32 13.49 5.38
N PRO A 73 5.27 14.74 5.89
CA PRO A 73 6.38 15.36 6.60
C PRO A 73 6.68 14.67 7.93
N LEU A 74 5.70 13.95 8.46
CA LEU A 74 5.88 13.23 9.70
C LEU A 74 6.89 12.09 9.50
N TRP A 75 7.01 11.47 8.31
CA TRP A 75 7.95 10.36 8.11
C TRP A 75 9.41 10.82 8.15
N THR A 76 10.29 9.98 8.68
CA THR A 76 11.73 10.25 8.66
C THR A 76 12.31 9.96 7.28
N ALA A 77 13.45 10.60 6.94
CA ALA A 77 14.12 10.34 5.67
C ALA A 77 14.54 8.86 5.48
N PRO A 78 15.05 8.14 6.51
CA PRO A 78 15.31 6.70 6.40
C PRO A 78 14.07 5.87 6.07
N TYR A 79 12.94 6.16 6.72
CA TYR A 79 11.68 5.46 6.44
C TYR A 79 11.25 5.67 4.99
N ARG A 80 11.29 6.91 4.49
CA ARG A 80 10.96 7.23 3.09
C ARG A 80 11.86 6.50 2.10
N ARG A 81 13.17 6.42 2.35
CA ARG A 81 14.11 5.68 1.49
C ARG A 81 13.81 4.18 1.47
N MET A 82 13.58 3.58 2.64
CA MET A 82 13.17 2.17 2.75
C MET A 82 11.88 1.94 1.96
N ARG A 83 10.89 2.82 2.12
CA ARG A 83 9.60 2.71 1.45
C ARG A 83 9.72 2.77 -0.06
N LEU A 84 10.55 3.67 -0.58
CA LEU A 84 10.84 3.76 -2.01
C LEU A 84 11.44 2.46 -2.55
N GLY A 85 12.47 1.92 -1.90
CA GLY A 85 13.12 0.68 -2.34
C GLY A 85 12.16 -0.50 -2.39
N ILE A 86 11.41 -0.74 -1.32
CA ILE A 86 10.45 -1.86 -1.25
C ILE A 86 9.32 -1.67 -2.27
N SER A 87 8.75 -0.48 -2.37
CA SER A 87 7.66 -0.22 -3.32
C SER A 87 8.10 -0.36 -4.78
N LEU A 88 9.32 0.04 -5.13
CA LEU A 88 9.85 -0.17 -6.48
C LEU A 88 9.96 -1.65 -6.83
N VAL A 89 10.45 -2.48 -5.90
CA VAL A 89 10.51 -3.94 -6.10
C VAL A 89 9.11 -4.52 -6.29
N VAL A 90 8.15 -4.14 -5.44
CA VAL A 90 6.77 -4.63 -5.55
C VAL A 90 6.14 -4.24 -6.89
N LEU A 91 6.31 -2.98 -7.32
CA LEU A 91 5.78 -2.50 -8.61
C LEU A 91 6.44 -3.19 -9.80
N ALA A 92 7.76 -3.44 -9.75
CA ALA A 92 8.46 -4.19 -10.78
C ALA A 92 7.96 -5.64 -10.89
N LEU A 93 7.68 -6.29 -9.76
CA LEU A 93 7.11 -7.64 -9.74
C LEU A 93 5.69 -7.68 -10.31
N HIS A 94 4.86 -6.66 -10.04
CA HIS A 94 3.52 -6.55 -10.65
C HIS A 94 3.62 -6.31 -12.17
N ALA A 95 4.53 -5.43 -12.60
CA ALA A 95 4.76 -5.18 -14.03
C ALA A 95 5.27 -6.44 -14.74
N GLY A 96 6.22 -7.18 -14.14
CA GLY A 96 6.72 -8.43 -14.69
C GLY A 96 5.62 -9.48 -14.86
N TRP A 97 4.68 -9.57 -13.92
CA TRP A 97 3.53 -10.48 -14.06
C TRP A 97 2.60 -10.06 -15.20
N LEU A 98 2.34 -8.75 -15.38
CA LEU A 98 1.45 -8.25 -16.44
C LEU A 98 2.02 -8.41 -17.86
N LEU A 99 3.30 -8.73 -18.00
CA LEU A 99 3.99 -8.91 -19.28
C LEU A 99 4.12 -10.39 -19.70
N VAL A 100 3.64 -11.34 -18.88
CA VAL A 100 3.69 -12.80 -19.11
C VAL A 100 2.28 -13.33 -19.32
#